data_AF-A0A7J9EI97-F1
#
_entry.id   AF-A0A7J9EI97-F1
#
_cell.length_a   1.000
_cell.length_b   1.000
_cell.length_c   1.000
_cell.angle_alpha   90.00
_cell.angle_beta   90.00
_cell.angle_gamma   90.00
#
_symmetry.space_group_name_H-M   'P 1'
#
loop_
_entity.id
_entity.type
_entity.pdbx_description
1 polymer ?
#
loop_
_entity_poly.entity_id
_entity_poly.type
_entity_poly.pdbx_seq_one_letter_code
_entity_poly.pdbx_strand_id
1 'polypeptide(L)'
;MLAVELSTNRLFVVQAAEMLEKDGIYAEVINLRSIRPLDRSTINASVRKTNRLITVEEGFPQHGVGAEICASVVEESFSYLDAPVERIAGADVPMPYAANLERMAVPQVEDIVRAAKRACYRSVPLAATA
;
A
#
# COMPACT_ATOMS: atom_id res chain seq x y z
N MET A 1 -9.18 -5.52 9.22
CA MET A 1 -8.82 -4.09 9.27
C MET A 1 -7.42 -3.97 8.70
N LEU A 2 -7.10 -2.95 7.91
CA LEU A 2 -5.85 -2.84 7.14
C LEU A 2 -5.30 -1.42 7.24
N ALA A 3 -4.05 -1.22 7.64
CA ALA A 3 -3.41 0.09 7.52
C ALA A 3 -2.94 0.29 6.07
N VAL A 4 -3.36 1.39 5.44
CA VAL A 4 -2.90 1.78 4.10
C VAL A 4 -2.20 3.13 4.19
N GLU A 5 -0.95 3.18 3.75
CA GLU A 5 -0.08 4.35 3.87
C GLU A 5 0.27 4.92 2.48
N LEU A 6 0.52 6.24 2.43
CA LEU A 6 0.54 7.04 1.21
C LEU A 6 1.64 8.11 1.20
N SER A 7 2.39 8.17 0.09
CA SER A 7 3.27 9.30 -0.26
C SER A 7 2.66 10.31 -1.24
N THR A 8 1.83 9.90 -2.22
CA THR A 8 1.48 10.79 -3.37
C THR A 8 0.01 10.80 -3.80
N ASN A 9 -0.72 9.66 -3.84
CA ASN A 9 -2.08 9.62 -4.43
C ASN A 9 -3.20 9.22 -3.45
N ARG A 10 -3.56 10.16 -2.58
CA ARG A 10 -4.60 9.96 -1.56
C ARG A 10 -5.96 9.56 -2.15
N LEU A 11 -6.33 10.07 -3.33
CA LEU A 11 -7.66 9.81 -3.90
C LEU A 11 -7.85 8.32 -4.22
N PHE A 12 -6.85 7.66 -4.81
CA PHE A 12 -6.96 6.27 -5.22
C PHE A 12 -7.11 5.32 -4.03
N VAL A 13 -6.41 5.60 -2.93
CA VAL A 13 -6.51 4.79 -1.71
C VAL A 13 -7.86 4.98 -1.01
N VAL A 14 -8.41 6.21 -0.98
CA VAL A 14 -9.75 6.44 -0.43
C VAL A 14 -10.81 5.68 -1.25
N GLN A 15 -10.72 5.73 -2.58
CA GLN A 15 -11.60 4.96 -3.46
C GLN A 15 -11.44 3.45 -3.25
N ALA A 16 -10.21 2.96 -3.13
CA ALA A 16 -9.95 1.56 -2.83
C ALA A 16 -10.55 1.13 -1.48
N ALA A 17 -10.46 1.99 -0.46
CA ALA A 17 -11.06 1.74 0.85
C ALA A 17 -12.59 1.60 0.75
N GLU A 18 -13.27 2.51 0.04
CA GLU A 18 -14.72 2.43 -0.21
C GLU A 18 -15.12 1.14 -0.96
N MET A 19 -14.29 0.68 -1.90
CA MET A 19 -14.52 -0.59 -2.60
C MET A 19 -14.34 -1.79 -1.68
N LEU A 20 -13.30 -1.77 -0.84
CA LEU A 20 -12.96 -2.84 0.10
C LEU A 20 -13.99 -2.97 1.22
N GLU A 21 -14.64 -1.88 1.64
CA GLU A 21 -15.71 -1.90 2.63
C GLU A 21 -16.90 -2.76 2.17
N LYS A 22 -17.20 -2.78 0.86
CA LYS A 22 -18.27 -3.63 0.30
C LYS A 22 -17.96 -5.11 0.43
N ASP A 23 -16.67 -5.46 0.48
CA ASP A 23 -16.21 -6.81 0.77
C ASP A 23 -16.09 -7.05 2.29
N GLY A 24 -16.37 -6.06 3.15
CA GLY A 24 -16.18 -6.17 4.60
C GLY A 24 -14.71 -6.06 5.03
N ILE A 25 -13.86 -5.42 4.22
CA ILE A 25 -12.49 -5.05 4.57
C ILE A 25 -12.47 -3.56 4.90
N TYR A 26 -12.28 -3.24 6.17
CA TYR A 26 -12.14 -1.86 6.64
C TYR A 26 -10.67 -1.43 6.59
N ALA A 27 -10.37 -0.38 5.83
CA ALA A 27 -9.02 0.17 5.70
C ALA A 27 -8.87 1.46 6.51
N GLU A 28 -7.83 1.55 7.34
CA GLU A 28 -7.40 2.76 8.00
C GLU A 28 -6.38 3.46 7.09
N VAL A 29 -6.76 4.61 6.53
CA VAL A 29 -5.93 5.34 5.56
C VAL A 29 -5.09 6.38 6.28
N ILE A 30 -3.76 6.25 6.18
CA ILE A 30 -2.78 7.17 6.76
C ILE A 30 -2.14 7.98 5.64
N ASN A 31 -2.22 9.30 5.74
CA ASN A 31 -1.48 10.22 4.89
C ASN A 31 -0.26 10.72 5.65
N LEU A 32 0.95 10.38 5.17
CA LEU A 32 2.19 10.75 5.86
C LEU A 32 2.39 12.25 5.99
N ARG A 33 2.00 13.03 4.97
CA ARG A 33 2.30 14.45 4.77
C ARG A 33 3.81 14.78 4.67
N SER A 34 4.64 14.22 5.54
CA SER A 34 6.10 14.41 5.61
C SER A 34 6.82 13.08 5.43
N ILE A 35 7.73 13.02 4.45
CA ILE A 35 8.62 11.87 4.26
C ILE A 35 9.82 11.95 5.22
N ARG A 36 10.29 13.17 5.51
CA ARG A 36 11.40 13.40 6.44
C ARG A 36 11.13 14.63 7.32
N PRO A 37 11.04 14.46 8.66
CA PRO A 37 11.07 13.18 9.38
C PRO A 37 9.80 12.35 9.10
N LEU A 38 9.97 11.03 9.01
CA LEU A 38 8.86 10.08 8.87
C LEU A 38 8.13 9.92 10.21
N ASP A 39 6.81 10.05 10.21
CA ASP A 39 5.99 9.76 11.39
C ASP A 39 5.82 8.25 11.61
N ARG A 40 6.90 7.62 12.07
CA ARG A 40 6.94 6.18 12.43
C ARG A 40 5.92 5.86 13.53
N SER A 41 5.67 6.81 14.44
CA SER A 41 4.82 6.60 15.60
C SER A 41 3.37 6.28 15.21
N THR A 42 2.80 7.07 14.30
CA THR A 42 1.43 6.88 13.81
C THR A 42 1.29 5.59 13.01
N ILE A 43 2.25 5.29 12.14
CA ILE A 43 2.26 4.07 11.33
C ILE A 43 2.29 2.84 12.25
N ASN A 44 3.25 2.78 13.16
CA ASN A 44 3.41 1.65 14.07
C ASN A 44 2.21 1.48 15.02
N ALA A 45 1.61 2.56 15.51
CA ALA A 45 0.38 2.48 16.30
C ALA A 45 -0.79 1.87 15.51
N SER A 46 -0.95 2.26 14.24
CA SER A 46 -2.00 1.71 13.38
C SER A 46 -1.76 0.25 13.02
N VAL A 47 -0.50 -0.14 12.74
CA VAL A 47 -0.14 -1.53 12.47
C VAL A 47 -0.44 -2.41 13.69
N ARG A 48 -0.11 -1.99 14.91
CA ARG A 48 -0.42 -2.75 16.14
C ARG A 48 -1.92 -2.95 16.38
N LYS A 49 -2.77 -2.09 15.79
CA LYS A 49 -4.23 -2.19 15.87
C LYS A 49 -4.82 -3.05 14.74
N THR A 50 -4.23 -3.02 13.56
CA THR A 50 -4.80 -3.62 12.34
C THR A 50 -4.12 -4.92 11.90
N ASN A 51 -2.93 -5.19 12.42
CA ASN A 51 -2.05 -6.33 12.15
C ASN A 51 -1.60 -6.49 10.69
N ARG A 52 -1.90 -5.52 9.81
CA ARG A 52 -1.60 -5.59 8.37
C ARG A 52 -1.27 -4.21 7.83
N LEU A 53 -0.35 -4.14 6.89
CA LEU A 53 0.10 -2.89 6.27
C LEU A 53 0.23 -3.03 4.75
N ILE A 54 -0.24 -2.01 4.04
CA ILE A 54 0.04 -1.78 2.63
C ILE A 54 0.61 -0.38 2.46
N THR A 55 1.73 -0.25 1.76
CA THR A 55 2.32 1.05 1.40
C THR A 55 2.02 1.34 -0.07
N VAL A 56 1.67 2.58 -0.40
CA VAL A 56 1.40 3.02 -1.77
C VAL A 56 2.24 4.24 -2.13
N GLU A 57 3.12 4.08 -3.10
CA GLU A 57 3.95 5.14 -3.67
C GLU A 57 3.94 5.12 -5.20
N GLU A 58 4.18 6.26 -5.84
CA GLU A 58 4.30 6.34 -7.31
C GLU A 58 5.75 6.24 -7.78
N GLY A 59 6.71 6.30 -6.84
CA GLY A 59 8.12 6.17 -7.13
C GLY A 59 8.53 4.75 -7.50
N PHE A 60 9.82 4.57 -7.79
CA PHE A 60 10.38 3.26 -8.05
C PHE A 60 10.29 2.33 -6.82
N PRO A 61 10.13 1.01 -7.03
CA PRO A 61 9.97 0.06 -5.94
C PRO A 61 11.26 -0.14 -5.13
N GLN A 62 12.42 0.12 -5.74
CA GLN A 62 13.72 -0.06 -5.11
C GLN A 62 14.11 1.21 -4.35
N HIS A 63 14.50 1.06 -3.08
CA HIS A 63 14.90 2.15 -2.21
C HIS A 63 13.86 3.29 -2.08
N GLY A 64 12.59 2.97 -2.31
CA GLY A 64 11.45 3.87 -2.15
C GLY A 64 11.05 4.10 -0.69
N VAL A 65 10.05 4.94 -0.50
CA VAL A 65 9.49 5.29 0.80
C VAL A 65 8.85 4.05 1.46
N GLY A 66 8.21 3.19 0.66
CA GLY A 66 7.62 1.95 1.16
C GLY A 66 8.66 0.98 1.74
N ALA A 67 9.91 1.05 1.28
CA ALA A 67 10.99 0.22 1.84
C ALA A 67 11.38 0.68 3.26
N GLU A 68 11.52 2.00 3.46
CA GLU A 68 11.84 2.58 4.77
C GLU A 68 10.72 2.33 5.79
N ILE A 69 9.47 2.40 5.35
CA ILE A 69 8.30 2.15 6.21
C ILE A 69 8.21 0.68 6.60
N CYS A 70 8.45 -0.22 5.66
CA CYS A 70 8.55 -1.64 5.95
C CYS A 70 9.66 -1.92 6.97
N ALA A 71 10.84 -1.31 6.81
CA ALA A 71 11.93 -1.44 7.77
C ALA A 71 11.54 -0.95 9.17
N SER A 72 10.97 0.25 9.27
CA SER A 72 10.48 0.82 10.54
C SER A 72 9.45 -0.08 11.25
N VAL A 73 8.57 -0.73 10.49
CA VAL A 73 7.53 -1.61 11.05
C VAL A 73 8.11 -2.94 11.48
N VAL A 74 9.07 -3.48 10.74
CA VAL A 74 9.80 -4.69 11.14
C VAL A 74 10.65 -4.43 12.39
N GLU A 75 11.26 -3.25 12.53
CA GLU A 75 12.04 -2.87 13.71
C GLU A 75 11.18 -2.75 14.98
N GLU A 76 9.99 -2.16 14.88
CA GLU A 76 9.21 -1.76 16.08
C GLU A 76 7.91 -2.54 16.32
N SER A 77 7.35 -3.19 15.30
CA SER A 77 6.00 -3.75 15.32
C SER A 77 5.86 -5.13 14.65
N PHE A 78 6.97 -5.78 14.32
CA PHE A 78 6.96 -7.06 13.58
C PHE A 78 6.08 -8.14 14.23
N SER A 79 6.10 -8.24 15.57
CA SER A 79 5.32 -9.24 16.31
C SER A 79 3.80 -9.08 16.18
N TYR A 80 3.32 -7.95 15.65
CA TYR A 80 1.90 -7.67 15.45
C TYR A 80 1.44 -7.96 14.02
N LEU A 81 2.34 -8.26 13.08
CA LEU A 81 1.97 -8.51 11.69
C LEU A 81 1.43 -9.94 11.50
N ASP A 82 0.18 -10.05 11.04
CA ASP A 82 -0.46 -11.32 10.66
C ASP A 82 -0.16 -11.73 9.19
N ALA A 83 0.39 -10.80 8.41
CA ALA A 83 0.70 -10.96 6.99
C ALA A 83 1.92 -10.11 6.63
N PRO A 84 2.67 -10.48 5.57
CA PRO A 84 3.77 -9.66 5.07
C PRO A 84 3.24 -8.28 4.61
N VAL A 85 4.09 -7.26 4.75
CA VAL A 85 3.80 -5.90 4.26
C VAL A 85 3.76 -5.94 2.73
N GLU A 86 2.65 -5.51 2.14
CA GLU A 86 2.49 -5.38 0.69
C GLU A 86 2.92 -3.98 0.26
N ARG A 87 3.79 -3.89 -0.75
CA ARG A 87 4.27 -2.61 -1.28
C ARG A 87 3.78 -2.42 -2.70
N ILE A 88 3.05 -1.34 -2.92
CA ILE A 88 2.60 -0.90 -4.23
C ILE A 88 3.44 0.31 -4.60
N ALA A 89 4.17 0.18 -5.70
CA ALA A 89 5.05 1.19 -6.24
C ALA A 89 4.77 1.37 -7.74
N GLY A 90 5.32 2.41 -8.34
CA GLY A 90 5.38 2.52 -9.80
C GLY A 90 6.17 1.36 -10.41
N ALA A 91 5.94 1.11 -11.70
CA ALA A 91 6.72 0.14 -12.44
C ALA A 91 8.21 0.54 -12.47
N ASP A 92 9.11 -0.44 -12.41
CA ASP A 92 10.57 -0.22 -12.39
C ASP A 92 11.13 0.09 -13.80
N VAL A 93 10.56 1.12 -14.44
CA VAL A 93 10.90 1.57 -15.79
C VAL A 93 10.82 3.10 -15.86
N PRO A 94 11.68 3.77 -16.64
CA PRO A 94 11.51 5.19 -16.91
C PRO A 94 10.11 5.50 -17.42
N MET A 95 9.49 6.58 -16.92
CA MET A 95 8.10 6.91 -17.21
C MET A 95 7.85 6.96 -18.73
N PRO A 96 6.99 6.09 -19.28
CA PRO A 96 6.71 6.07 -20.71
C PRO A 96 5.74 7.20 -21.09
N TYR A 97 5.93 7.78 -22.28
CA TYR A 97 5.09 8.89 -22.76
C TYR A 97 3.70 8.44 -23.24
N ALA A 98 3.58 7.22 -23.78
CA ALA A 98 2.31 6.74 -24.32
C ALA A 98 1.30 6.54 -23.18
N ALA A 99 0.14 7.20 -23.25
CA ALA A 99 -0.84 7.24 -22.16
C ALA A 99 -1.30 5.85 -21.66
N ASN A 100 -1.35 4.86 -22.55
CA ASN A 100 -1.65 3.47 -22.17
C ASN A 100 -0.56 2.85 -21.30
N LEU A 101 0.71 3.13 -21.60
CA LEU A 101 1.85 2.63 -20.84
C LEU A 101 2.07 3.44 -19.56
N GLU A 102 1.83 4.75 -19.58
CA GLU A 102 1.89 5.61 -18.39
C GLU A 102 0.92 5.11 -17.31
N ARG A 103 -0.31 4.79 -17.73
CA ARG A 103 -1.33 4.23 -16.84
C ARG A 103 -0.91 2.89 -16.21
N MET A 104 -0.15 2.07 -16.93
CA MET A 104 0.39 0.81 -16.41
C MET A 104 1.61 1.02 -15.51
N ALA A 105 2.32 2.14 -15.69
CA ALA A 105 3.51 2.47 -14.90
C ALA A 105 3.16 3.07 -13.52
N VAL A 106 1.98 3.70 -13.40
CA VAL A 106 1.50 4.31 -12.14
C VAL A 106 0.51 3.38 -11.45
N PRO A 107 0.57 3.20 -10.11
CA PRO A 107 -0.40 2.41 -9.37
C PRO A 107 -1.85 2.83 -9.62
N GLN A 108 -2.73 1.86 -9.84
CA GLN A 108 -4.17 2.10 -9.98
C GLN A 108 -4.95 1.62 -8.75
N VAL A 109 -6.22 2.04 -8.64
CA VAL A 109 -7.13 1.66 -7.54
C VAL A 109 -7.25 0.14 -7.44
N GLU A 110 -7.30 -0.54 -8.59
CA GLU A 110 -7.44 -1.99 -8.69
C GLU A 110 -6.23 -2.73 -8.12
N ASP A 111 -5.02 -2.16 -8.20
CA ASP A 111 -3.81 -2.75 -7.64
C ASP A 111 -3.84 -2.70 -6.11
N ILE A 112 -4.35 -1.60 -5.55
CA ILE A 112 -4.55 -1.42 -4.10
C ILE A 112 -5.57 -2.44 -3.58
N VAL A 113 -6.71 -2.57 -4.26
CA VAL A 113 -7.74 -3.55 -3.89
C VAL A 113 -7.19 -4.97 -3.97
N ARG A 114 -6.41 -5.29 -5.01
CA ARG A 114 -5.81 -6.63 -5.19
C ARG A 114 -4.82 -6.95 -4.06
N ALA A 115 -3.93 -6.02 -3.73
CA ALA A 115 -2.98 -6.20 -2.64
C ALA A 115 -3.70 -6.33 -1.28
N ALA A 116 -4.73 -5.52 -1.02
CA ALA A 116 -5.56 -5.62 0.19
C ALA A 116 -6.23 -6.98 0.34
N LYS A 117 -6.73 -7.54 -0.77
CA LYS A 117 -7.30 -8.90 -0.78
C LYS A 117 -6.24 -9.97 -0.51
N ARG A 118 -5.04 -9.85 -1.09
CA ARG A 118 -3.90 -10.75 -0.81
C ARG A 118 -3.49 -10.69 0.67
N ALA A 119 -3.29 -9.49 1.22
CA ALA A 119 -2.93 -9.30 2.63
C ALA A 119 -4.00 -9.84 3.61
N CYS A 120 -5.27 -9.84 3.19
CA CYS A 120 -6.37 -10.42 3.95
C CYS A 120 -6.62 -11.93 3.66
N TYR A 121 -5.73 -12.60 2.92
CA TYR A 121 -5.84 -14.00 2.49
C TYR A 121 -7.18 -14.34 1.80
N ARG A 122 -7.75 -13.38 1.07
CA ARG A 122 -8.95 -13.61 0.26
C ARG A 122 -8.54 -13.98 -1.15
N SER A 123 -9.16 -15.01 -1.71
CA SER A 123 -8.85 -15.53 -3.05
C SER A 123 -8.93 -14.42 -4.09
N VAL A 124 -7.79 -14.10 -4.70
CA VAL A 124 -7.74 -13.31 -5.93
C VAL A 124 -7.88 -14.30 -7.08
N PRO A 125 -8.86 -14.15 -8.00
CA PRO A 125 -8.95 -15.01 -9.16
C PRO A 125 -7.64 -14.97 -9.97
N LEU A 126 -7.12 -16.16 -10.33
CA LEU A 126 -5.82 -16.38 -10.98
C LEU A 126 -5.66 -15.65 -12.35
N ALA A 127 -6.73 -15.09 -12.90
CA ALA A 127 -6.74 -14.42 -14.20
C ALA A 127 -6.09 -13.03 -14.22
N ALA A 128 -5.78 -12.44 -13.05
CA ALA A 128 -5.26 -11.07 -12.92
C ALA A 128 -3.78 -10.99 -12.49
N THR A 129 -3.03 -12.08 -12.66
CA THR A 129 -1.61 -12.21 -12.25
C THR A 129 -0.62 -12.08 -13.41
N ALA A 130 -1.11 -11.77 -14.61
CA ALA A 130 -0.30 -11.52 -15.81
C ALA A 130 -0.27 -10.03 -16.14
#